data_AF-A0A958MCL2-F1
#
_entry.id   AF-A0A958MCL2-F1
#
_cell.length_a   1.000
_cell.length_b   1.000
_cell.length_c   1.000
_cell.angle_alpha   90.00
_cell.angle_beta   90.00
_cell.angle_gamma   90.00
#
_symmetry.space_group_name_H-M   'P 1'
#
loop_
_entity.id
_entity.type
_entity.pdbx_description
1 polymer ?
#
loop_
_entity_poly.entity_id
_entity_poly.type
_entity_poly.pdbx_seq_one_letter_code
_entity_poly.pdbx_strand_id
1 'polypeptide(L)'
;MFGFLFLVGCVSLEDKARLHMQNESYSQAIEVYRQILESNANNAKAQIGLRKARIGWIGQQLINVRLMRLAGNLEKSHSLLLEVIEKENQWGHFPKGAVAFTQKEEAQVAQKRVKLEIQQALTVNRPLRAQFLIDKYESFFQGKKEKRSIQQLMEDTKILGNQQCQRMAQELADSQFYFGNFVRKICQVWSYHKPSLKRQVRFLRGELYGSIDLNSENLLLSRDQLERLQKNLTERLRQSPWFQAGSKKKLSLDFLGYVSYDHSSHQDKLKHAYTVSIPYQESHVQSVPSKNTLSAAVGAVQGVFALLDLVGAIAGGESFQPSTYSVANGDGTRTVYETKFRQEIREARYLATIHEESFVSDLELTGKIGAGSLKVEQKSRFRNSTVEHHNDMPDIGLRPERPKIIGEEVWTESQFDKLVLNFEGRLKEAWDQLYCGSEERNSGDLDSVEAMFRCIHVRSDGPPLAFDKWFHENMGLSFKETHQVVGSL
;
A
#
# COMPACT_ATOMS: atom_id res chain seq x y z
N MET A 1 52.99 3.46 -1.53
CA MET A 1 51.84 2.55 -1.36
C MET A 1 52.00 1.86 0.00
N PHE A 2 51.41 2.42 1.06
CA PHE A 2 51.40 1.80 2.39
C PHE A 2 50.09 1.01 2.53
N GLY A 3 50.18 -0.32 2.53
CA GLY A 3 49.06 -1.21 2.79
C GLY A 3 48.82 -1.32 4.30
N PHE A 4 47.74 -0.71 4.79
CA PHE A 4 47.26 -0.94 6.15
C PHE A 4 46.54 -2.30 6.21
N LEU A 5 47.21 -3.28 6.83
CA LEU A 5 46.60 -4.53 7.28
C LEU A 5 45.70 -4.22 8.49
N PHE A 6 44.39 -4.06 8.27
CA PHE A 6 43.42 -4.06 9.35
C PHE A 6 43.27 -5.49 9.89
N LEU A 7 43.97 -5.79 10.98
CA LEU A 7 43.68 -6.93 11.85
C LEU A 7 42.34 -6.68 12.55
N VAL A 8 41.23 -7.04 11.89
CA VAL A 8 39.91 -7.10 12.54
C VAL A 8 39.93 -8.30 13.48
N GLY A 9 40.23 -8.07 14.75
CA GLY A 9 40.11 -9.10 15.78
C GLY A 9 38.66 -9.57 15.87
N CYS A 10 38.41 -10.83 15.53
CA CYS A 10 37.10 -11.45 15.68
C CYS A 10 36.74 -11.55 17.17
N VAL A 11 35.99 -10.58 17.69
CA VAL A 11 35.41 -10.66 19.03
C VAL A 11 34.34 -11.75 19.01
N SER A 12 34.47 -12.76 19.87
CA SER A 12 33.48 -13.84 19.94
C SER A 12 32.11 -13.29 20.35
N LEU A 13 31.01 -13.94 19.94
CA LEU A 13 29.66 -13.51 20.36
C LEU A 13 29.50 -13.55 21.88
N GLU A 14 30.18 -14.48 22.57
CA GLU A 14 30.19 -14.54 24.04
C GLU A 14 30.87 -13.31 24.66
N ASP A 15 32.00 -12.87 24.10
CA ASP A 15 32.69 -11.66 24.54
C ASP A 15 31.86 -10.41 24.26
N LYS A 16 31.21 -10.35 23.09
CA LYS A 16 30.30 -9.26 22.75
C LYS A 16 29.11 -9.19 23.71
N ALA A 17 28.49 -10.32 24.03
CA ALA A 17 27.39 -10.37 25.00
C ALA A 17 27.86 -9.93 26.40
N ARG A 18 29.04 -10.39 26.83
CA ARG A 18 29.65 -9.99 28.11
C ARG A 18 29.99 -8.50 28.16
N LEU A 19 30.48 -7.93 27.07
CA LEU A 19 30.74 -6.49 26.97
C LEU A 19 29.43 -5.69 27.10
N HIS A 20 28.36 -6.11 26.43
CA HIS A 20 27.04 -5.48 26.61
C HIS A 20 26.52 -5.62 28.04
N MET A 21 26.73 -6.77 28.70
CA MET A 21 26.39 -6.94 30.12
C MET A 21 27.17 -6.00 31.04
N GLN A 22 28.47 -5.81 30.81
CA GLN A 22 29.32 -4.91 31.60
C GLN A 22 28.94 -3.44 31.43
N ASN A 23 28.49 -3.07 30.23
CA ASN A 23 28.02 -1.72 29.91
C ASN A 23 26.53 -1.49 30.26
N GLU A 24 25.90 -2.40 31.02
CA GLU A 24 24.48 -2.38 31.38
C GLU A 24 23.53 -2.23 30.17
N SER A 25 23.99 -2.63 28.99
CA SER A 25 23.26 -2.61 27.72
C SER A 25 22.47 -3.91 27.59
N TYR A 26 21.57 -4.15 28.54
CA TYR A 26 20.93 -5.47 28.72
C TYR A 26 20.07 -5.89 27.54
N SER A 27 19.40 -4.95 26.86
CA SER A 27 18.61 -5.26 25.65
C SER A 27 19.47 -5.87 24.54
N GLN A 28 20.65 -5.29 24.30
CA GLN A 28 21.61 -5.78 23.32
C GLN A 28 22.22 -7.11 23.77
N ALA A 29 22.52 -7.26 25.06
CA ALA A 29 23.01 -8.52 25.60
C ALA A 29 22.00 -9.67 25.43
N ILE A 30 20.71 -9.42 25.69
CA ILE A 30 19.62 -10.39 25.48
C ILE A 30 19.61 -10.87 24.03
N GLU A 31 19.75 -9.96 23.07
CA GLU A 31 19.71 -10.30 21.65
C GLU A 31 20.92 -11.13 21.23
N VAL A 32 22.12 -10.75 21.65
CA VAL A 32 23.34 -11.54 21.35
C VAL A 32 23.27 -12.92 22.00
N TYR A 33 22.75 -13.05 23.23
CA TYR A 33 22.57 -14.37 23.85
C TYR A 33 21.53 -15.24 23.13
N ARG A 34 20.47 -14.66 22.55
CA ARG A 34 19.52 -15.40 21.71
C ARG A 34 20.20 -15.94 20.46
N GLN A 35 21.00 -15.13 19.77
CA GLN A 35 21.75 -15.55 18.58
C GLN A 35 22.70 -16.72 18.88
N ILE A 36 23.35 -16.71 20.04
CA ILE A 36 24.20 -17.83 20.48
C ILE A 36 23.35 -19.09 20.69
N LEU A 37 22.17 -18.97 21.30
CA LEU A 37 21.27 -20.10 21.57
C LEU A 37 20.56 -20.63 20.32
N GLU A 38 20.38 -19.80 19.29
CA GLU A 38 19.93 -20.25 17.97
C GLU A 38 20.97 -21.16 17.30
N SER A 39 22.26 -20.84 17.48
CA SER A 39 23.35 -21.66 16.95
C SER A 39 23.64 -22.90 17.81
N ASN A 40 23.46 -22.79 19.12
CA ASN A 40 23.65 -23.89 20.08
C ASN A 40 22.70 -23.74 21.28
N ALA A 41 21.54 -24.40 21.18
CA ALA A 41 20.49 -24.34 22.20
C ALA A 41 20.93 -24.82 23.59
N ASN A 42 21.95 -25.70 23.66
CA ASN A 42 22.44 -26.30 24.90
C ASN A 42 23.63 -25.55 25.51
N ASN A 43 23.98 -24.36 25.00
CA ASN A 43 25.05 -23.56 25.60
C ASN A 43 24.63 -23.05 27.01
N ALA A 44 25.05 -23.77 28.05
CA ALA A 44 24.72 -23.47 29.44
C ALA A 44 25.16 -22.05 29.87
N LYS A 45 26.31 -21.56 29.39
CA LYS A 45 26.79 -20.20 29.70
C LYS A 45 25.87 -19.15 29.09
N ALA A 46 25.46 -19.32 27.84
CA ALA A 46 24.54 -18.42 27.17
C ALA A 46 23.14 -18.43 27.81
N GLN A 47 22.64 -19.59 28.24
CA GLN A 47 21.37 -19.68 28.99
C GLN A 47 21.43 -18.93 30.32
N ILE A 48 22.53 -19.08 31.09
CA ILE A 48 22.74 -18.35 32.34
C ILE A 48 22.89 -16.84 32.06
N GLY A 49 23.66 -16.48 31.04
CA GLY A 49 23.88 -15.11 30.60
C GLY A 49 22.57 -14.42 30.22
N LEU A 50 21.73 -15.08 29.43
CA LEU A 50 20.41 -14.60 29.04
C LEU A 50 19.51 -14.35 30.25
N ARG A 51 19.49 -15.26 31.24
CA ARG A 51 18.73 -15.05 32.48
C ARG A 51 19.25 -13.84 33.25
N LYS A 52 20.57 -13.70 33.39
CA LYS A 52 21.18 -12.53 34.06
C LYS A 52 20.85 -11.22 33.32
N ALA A 53 20.93 -11.23 31.99
CA ALA A 53 20.60 -10.08 31.15
C ALA A 53 19.13 -9.67 31.31
N ARG A 54 18.20 -10.63 31.34
CA ARG A 54 16.78 -10.38 31.60
C ARG A 54 16.53 -9.78 32.99
N ILE A 55 17.18 -10.30 34.04
CA ILE A 55 17.09 -9.72 35.39
C ILE A 55 17.65 -8.29 35.42
N GLY A 56 18.81 -8.06 34.78
CA GLY A 56 19.44 -6.75 34.69
C GLY A 56 18.53 -5.74 33.98
N TRP A 57 17.92 -6.15 32.86
CA TRP A 57 16.93 -5.35 32.13
C TRP A 57 15.72 -5.01 33.00
N ILE A 58 15.12 -6.01 33.67
CA ILE A 58 13.97 -5.80 34.58
C ILE A 58 14.36 -4.81 35.69
N GLY A 59 15.52 -4.99 36.32
CA GLY A 59 16.02 -4.10 37.37
C GLY A 59 16.18 -2.67 36.88
N GLN A 60 16.80 -2.48 35.71
CA GLN A 60 16.98 -1.17 35.09
C GLN A 60 15.63 -0.51 34.75
N GLN A 61 14.68 -1.27 34.19
CA GLN A 61 13.35 -0.73 33.89
C GLN A 61 12.57 -0.37 35.15
N LEU A 62 12.68 -1.13 36.23
CA LEU A 62 12.04 -0.79 37.51
C LEU A 62 12.63 0.48 38.15
N ILE A 63 13.94 0.72 37.98
CA ILE A 63 14.55 2.00 38.34
C ILE A 63 13.92 3.13 37.49
N ASN A 64 13.76 2.94 36.19
CA ASN A 64 13.10 3.91 35.31
C ASN A 64 11.62 4.16 35.69
N VAL A 65 10.86 3.10 36.00
CA VAL A 65 9.48 3.19 36.50
C VAL A 65 9.42 4.09 37.73
N ARG A 66 10.33 3.87 38.70
CA ARG A 66 10.44 4.68 39.91
C ARG A 66 10.81 6.13 39.60
N LEU A 67 11.80 6.35 38.75
CA LEU A 67 12.22 7.71 38.36
C LEU A 67 11.08 8.47 37.68
N MET A 68 10.35 7.83 36.76
CA MET A 68 9.19 8.45 36.09
C MET A 68 8.08 8.78 37.09
N ARG A 69 7.82 7.90 38.06
CA ARG A 69 6.86 8.16 39.13
C ARG A 69 7.28 9.34 40.00
N LEU A 70 8.55 9.38 40.44
CA LEU A 70 9.09 10.48 41.25
C LEU A 70 9.09 11.82 40.49
N ALA A 71 9.23 11.77 39.17
CA ALA A 71 9.09 12.93 38.29
C ALA A 71 7.63 13.34 38.01
N GLY A 72 6.64 12.63 38.57
CA GLY A 72 5.22 12.90 38.37
C GLY A 72 4.65 12.39 37.03
N ASN A 73 5.45 11.74 36.18
CA ASN A 73 4.99 11.13 34.93
C ASN A 73 4.41 9.73 35.18
N LEU A 74 3.22 9.70 35.81
CA LEU A 74 2.55 8.48 36.22
C LEU A 74 2.15 7.60 35.04
N GLU A 75 1.71 8.20 33.92
CA GLU A 75 1.27 7.47 32.74
C GLU A 75 2.42 6.68 32.12
N LYS A 76 3.58 7.31 31.93
CA LYS A 76 4.79 6.63 31.47
C LYS A 76 5.32 5.61 32.47
N SER A 77 5.24 5.91 33.77
CA SER A 77 5.63 4.98 34.83
C SER A 77 4.79 3.69 34.78
N HIS A 78 3.46 3.79 34.69
CA HIS A 78 2.59 2.62 34.59
C HIS A 78 2.78 1.87 33.27
N SER A 79 2.95 2.57 32.15
CA SER A 79 3.21 1.94 30.85
C SER A 79 4.50 1.11 30.86
N LEU A 80 5.59 1.64 31.44
CA LEU A 80 6.84 0.90 31.58
C LEU A 80 6.69 -0.30 32.52
N LEU A 81 5.92 -0.18 33.60
CA LEU A 81 5.66 -1.30 34.50
C LEU A 81 4.85 -2.41 33.82
N LEU A 82 3.88 -2.06 32.98
CA LEU A 82 3.15 -3.03 32.15
C LEU A 82 4.09 -3.76 31.19
N GLU A 83 4.99 -3.02 30.53
CA GLU A 83 5.99 -3.62 29.63
C GLU A 83 6.88 -4.62 30.37
N VAL A 84 7.32 -4.27 31.59
CA VAL A 84 8.10 -5.20 32.43
C VAL A 84 7.32 -6.48 32.72
N ILE A 85 6.07 -6.38 33.17
CA ILE A 85 5.21 -7.54 33.48
C ILE A 85 4.96 -8.38 32.22
N GLU A 86 4.73 -7.75 31.07
CA GLU A 86 4.55 -8.44 29.79
C GLU A 86 5.81 -9.23 29.41
N LYS A 87 6.99 -8.62 29.53
CA LYS A 87 8.27 -9.31 29.26
C LYS A 87 8.55 -10.45 30.23
N GLU A 88 8.23 -10.30 31.51
CA GLU A 88 8.35 -11.38 32.49
C GLU A 88 7.48 -12.58 32.12
N ASN A 89 6.22 -12.33 31.77
CA ASN A 89 5.29 -13.36 31.31
C ASN A 89 5.78 -14.01 30.00
N GLN A 90 6.23 -13.21 29.03
CA GLN A 90 6.80 -13.71 27.77
C GLN A 90 8.05 -14.58 27.99
N TRP A 91 8.89 -14.21 28.95
CA TRP A 91 10.15 -14.89 29.22
C TRP A 91 10.03 -16.07 30.18
N GLY A 92 8.88 -16.22 30.85
CA GLY A 92 8.69 -17.17 31.95
C GLY A 92 9.70 -16.95 33.07
N HIS A 93 10.11 -15.69 33.29
CA HIS A 93 11.18 -15.34 34.21
C HIS A 93 10.76 -14.22 35.15
N PHE A 94 10.73 -14.52 36.44
CA PHE A 94 10.29 -13.60 37.49
C PHE A 94 11.47 -13.24 38.39
N PRO A 95 11.65 -11.96 38.73
CA PRO A 95 12.77 -11.53 39.56
C PRO A 95 12.67 -12.11 40.98
N LYS A 96 13.82 -12.15 41.67
CA LYS A 96 13.94 -12.54 43.08
C LYS A 96 14.75 -11.47 43.84
N GLY A 97 14.74 -11.54 45.17
CA GLY A 97 15.54 -10.66 46.01
C GLY A 97 15.14 -9.18 45.88
N ALA A 98 16.13 -8.29 45.82
CA ALA A 98 15.91 -6.84 45.78
C ALA A 98 15.05 -6.38 44.60
N VAL A 99 15.25 -6.97 43.41
CA VAL A 99 14.47 -6.62 42.21
C VAL A 99 12.98 -6.94 42.39
N ALA A 100 12.68 -8.10 42.98
CA ALA A 100 11.29 -8.49 43.29
C ALA A 100 10.65 -7.59 44.35
N PHE A 101 11.43 -7.12 45.33
CA PHE A 101 10.96 -6.17 46.33
C PHE A 101 10.59 -4.83 45.67
N THR A 102 11.48 -4.28 44.83
CA THR A 102 11.22 -3.05 44.06
C THR A 102 9.98 -3.21 43.17
N GLN A 103 9.86 -4.33 42.45
CA GLN A 103 8.69 -4.59 41.62
C GLN A 103 7.40 -4.60 42.43
N LYS A 104 7.41 -5.28 43.59
CA LYS A 104 6.24 -5.35 44.47
C LYS A 104 5.86 -3.95 44.99
N GLU A 105 6.83 -3.14 45.35
CA GLU A 105 6.59 -1.75 45.78
C GLU A 105 5.96 -0.93 44.66
N GLU A 106 6.57 -0.91 43.47
CA GLU A 106 6.05 -0.13 42.33
C GLU A 106 4.66 -0.64 41.87
N ALA A 107 4.43 -1.96 41.88
CA ALA A 107 3.13 -2.54 41.58
C ALA A 107 2.06 -2.13 42.60
N GLN A 108 2.36 -2.13 43.90
CA GLN A 108 1.42 -1.70 44.94
C GLN A 108 1.05 -0.22 44.78
N VAL A 109 2.02 0.62 44.46
CA VAL A 109 1.79 2.06 44.22
C VAL A 109 0.92 2.26 42.97
N ALA A 110 1.25 1.58 41.87
CA ALA A 110 0.47 1.63 40.63
C ALA A 110 -0.96 1.12 40.84
N GLN A 111 -1.16 -0.01 41.50
CA GLN A 111 -2.48 -0.57 41.83
C GLN A 111 -3.33 0.42 42.63
N LYS A 112 -2.77 1.05 43.68
CA LYS A 112 -3.48 2.04 44.49
C LYS A 112 -3.91 3.23 43.62
N ARG A 113 -3.03 3.69 42.73
CA ARG A 113 -3.32 4.83 41.85
C ARG A 113 -4.39 4.48 40.81
N VAL A 114 -4.28 3.34 40.13
CA VAL A 114 -5.26 2.89 39.13
C VAL A 114 -6.64 2.73 39.75
N LYS A 115 -6.74 2.16 40.96
CA LYS A 115 -8.02 2.10 41.70
C LYS A 115 -8.62 3.48 41.95
N LEU A 116 -7.80 4.45 42.34
CA LEU A 116 -8.27 5.83 42.54
C LEU A 116 -8.77 6.44 41.23
N GLU A 117 -8.08 6.21 40.12
CA GLU A 117 -8.50 6.71 38.80
C GLU A 117 -9.81 6.05 38.32
N ILE A 118 -9.99 4.75 38.56
CA ILE A 118 -11.25 4.05 38.32
C ILE A 118 -12.37 4.66 39.18
N GLN A 119 -12.14 4.81 40.49
CA GLN A 119 -13.11 5.44 41.39
C GLN A 119 -13.48 6.84 40.93
N GLN A 120 -12.49 7.67 40.55
CA GLN A 120 -12.72 9.01 40.02
C GLN A 120 -13.60 8.96 38.77
N ALA A 121 -13.32 8.08 37.81
CA ALA A 121 -14.15 7.90 36.62
C ALA A 121 -15.60 7.51 36.97
N LEU A 122 -15.79 6.63 37.96
CA LEU A 122 -17.12 6.24 38.44
C LEU A 122 -17.85 7.39 39.14
N THR A 123 -17.17 8.21 39.95
CA THR A 123 -17.79 9.37 40.62
C THR A 123 -18.33 10.41 39.65
N VAL A 124 -17.72 10.55 38.48
CA VAL A 124 -18.21 11.44 37.41
C VAL A 124 -19.07 10.72 36.36
N ASN A 125 -19.60 9.53 36.70
CA ASN A 125 -20.47 8.71 35.84
C ASN A 125 -19.88 8.40 34.45
N ARG A 126 -18.59 8.03 34.40
CA ARG A 126 -17.86 7.62 33.19
C ARG A 126 -17.46 6.14 33.27
N PRO A 127 -18.41 5.18 33.19
CA PRO A 127 -18.12 3.76 33.34
C PRO A 127 -17.25 3.20 32.21
N LEU A 128 -17.37 3.74 30.99
CA LEU A 128 -16.52 3.28 29.87
C LEU A 128 -15.03 3.59 30.12
N ARG A 129 -14.73 4.76 30.69
CA ARG A 129 -13.37 5.11 31.14
C ARG A 129 -12.88 4.18 32.24
N ALA A 130 -13.74 3.84 33.20
CA ALA A 130 -13.40 2.88 34.24
C ALA A 130 -13.08 1.49 33.65
N GLN A 131 -13.89 1.00 32.71
CA GLN A 131 -13.66 -0.25 32.00
C GLN A 131 -12.33 -0.25 31.23
N PHE A 132 -12.06 0.82 30.49
CA PHE A 132 -10.77 0.99 29.80
C PHE A 132 -9.58 0.88 30.76
N LEU A 133 -9.66 1.52 31.94
CA LEU A 133 -8.61 1.46 32.95
C LEU A 133 -8.46 0.06 33.55
N ILE A 134 -9.57 -0.65 33.78
CA ILE A 134 -9.57 -2.04 34.25
C ILE A 134 -8.88 -2.93 33.23
N ASP A 135 -9.24 -2.83 31.95
CA ASP A 135 -8.67 -3.66 30.87
C ASP A 135 -7.19 -3.35 30.64
N LYS A 136 -6.84 -2.05 30.53
CA LYS A 136 -5.46 -1.60 30.31
C LYS A 136 -4.51 -2.06 31.41
N TYR A 137 -4.97 -2.09 32.66
CA TYR A 137 -4.15 -2.39 33.83
C TYR A 137 -4.49 -3.73 34.50
N GLU A 138 -5.21 -4.63 33.82
CA GLU A 138 -5.61 -5.93 34.38
C GLU A 138 -4.42 -6.72 34.93
N SER A 139 -3.29 -6.67 34.21
CA SER A 139 -2.03 -7.33 34.60
C SER A 139 -1.49 -6.90 35.96
N PHE A 140 -1.83 -5.71 36.46
CA PHE A 140 -1.47 -5.29 37.81
C PHE A 140 -2.22 -6.08 38.89
N PHE A 141 -3.38 -6.66 38.58
CA PHE A 141 -4.27 -7.27 39.56
C PHE A 141 -4.28 -8.80 39.51
N GLN A 142 -3.27 -9.46 38.94
CA GLN A 142 -3.29 -10.93 38.75
C GLN A 142 -3.32 -11.76 40.05
N GLY A 143 -2.86 -11.22 41.19
CA GLY A 143 -2.86 -11.93 42.47
C GLY A 143 -4.27 -12.06 43.08
N LYS A 144 -4.52 -13.16 43.82
CA LYS A 144 -5.87 -13.45 44.37
C LYS A 144 -6.41 -12.33 45.27
N LYS A 145 -5.55 -11.68 46.05
CA LYS A 145 -5.94 -10.57 46.94
C LYS A 145 -6.23 -9.31 46.10
N GLU A 146 -5.41 -9.07 45.09
CA GLU A 146 -5.48 -7.94 44.19
C GLU A 146 -6.73 -8.02 43.30
N LYS A 147 -7.05 -9.20 42.74
CA LYS A 147 -8.31 -9.47 42.01
C LYS A 147 -9.53 -9.13 42.86
N ARG A 148 -9.59 -9.65 44.09
CA ARG A 148 -10.69 -9.34 45.03
C ARG A 148 -10.82 -7.84 45.30
N SER A 149 -9.69 -7.14 45.34
CA SER A 149 -9.67 -5.71 45.65
C SER A 149 -10.09 -4.80 44.49
N ILE A 150 -10.14 -5.29 43.25
CA ILE A 150 -10.70 -4.56 42.10
C ILE A 150 -12.10 -5.06 41.71
N GLN A 151 -12.50 -6.26 42.16
CA GLN A 151 -13.79 -6.87 41.83
C GLN A 151 -14.99 -5.95 42.15
N GLN A 152 -14.99 -5.28 43.31
CA GLN A 152 -16.07 -4.34 43.63
C GLN A 152 -16.16 -3.20 42.60
N LEU A 153 -15.01 -2.65 42.19
CA LEU A 153 -14.98 -1.58 41.18
C LEU A 153 -15.45 -2.09 39.81
N MET A 154 -15.16 -3.35 39.46
CA MET A 154 -15.67 -3.96 38.23
C MET A 154 -17.20 -4.10 38.25
N GLU A 155 -17.78 -4.53 39.38
CA GLU A 155 -19.24 -4.62 39.52
C GLU A 155 -19.89 -3.24 39.51
N ASP A 156 -19.33 -2.26 40.22
CA ASP A 156 -19.82 -0.87 40.21
C ASP A 156 -19.74 -0.28 38.79
N THR A 157 -18.66 -0.57 38.07
CA THR A 157 -18.49 -0.17 36.66
C THR A 157 -19.57 -0.77 35.78
N LYS A 158 -19.90 -2.05 35.95
CA LYS A 158 -20.96 -2.73 35.21
C LYS A 158 -22.34 -2.19 35.53
N ILE A 159 -22.63 -1.88 36.80
CA ILE A 159 -23.90 -1.29 37.22
C ILE A 159 -24.08 0.08 36.55
N LEU A 160 -23.09 0.96 36.66
CA LEU A 160 -23.12 2.28 36.03
C LEU A 160 -23.12 2.20 34.50
N GLY A 161 -22.42 1.22 33.91
CA GLY A 161 -22.43 0.95 32.47
C GLY A 161 -23.82 0.56 31.94
N ASN A 162 -24.54 -0.30 32.67
CA ASN A 162 -25.93 -0.62 32.34
C ASN A 162 -26.85 0.60 32.42
N GLN A 163 -26.68 1.45 33.44
CA GLN A 163 -27.45 2.70 33.57
C GLN A 163 -27.13 3.69 32.43
N GLN A 164 -25.85 3.79 32.03
CA GLN A 164 -25.42 4.60 30.89
C GLN A 164 -26.09 4.11 29.60
N CYS A 165 -26.03 2.80 29.34
CA CYS A 165 -26.69 2.20 28.17
C CYS A 165 -28.21 2.46 28.15
N GLN A 166 -28.89 2.30 29.30
CA GLN A 166 -30.32 2.57 29.41
C GLN A 166 -30.65 4.02 29.06
N ARG A 167 -29.90 4.97 29.62
CA ARG A 167 -30.08 6.41 29.35
C ARG A 167 -29.90 6.73 27.87
N MET A 168 -28.78 6.32 27.29
CA MET A 168 -28.50 6.55 25.87
C MET A 168 -29.54 5.90 24.95
N ALA A 169 -30.05 4.72 25.31
CA ALA A 169 -31.09 4.04 24.55
C ALA A 169 -32.46 4.75 24.64
N GLN A 170 -32.77 5.38 25.77
CA GLN A 170 -34.00 6.15 25.98
C GLN A 170 -33.97 7.51 25.28
N GLU A 171 -32.80 8.13 25.21
CA GLU A 171 -32.58 9.44 24.56
C GLU A 171 -32.43 9.33 23.03
N LEU A 172 -32.37 8.11 22.49
CA LEU A 172 -32.13 7.87 21.06
C LEU A 172 -33.31 8.32 20.21
N ALA A 173 -33.11 9.32 19.36
CA ALA A 173 -34.13 9.77 18.42
C ALA A 173 -34.33 8.78 17.27
N ASP A 174 -35.48 8.88 16.59
CA ASP A 174 -35.81 8.03 15.44
C ASP A 174 -34.90 8.31 14.23
N SER A 175 -34.28 9.49 14.13
CA SER A 175 -33.34 9.87 13.06
C SER A 175 -31.91 9.37 13.29
N GLN A 176 -31.58 8.92 14.49
CA GLN A 176 -30.21 8.67 14.94
C GLN A 176 -29.78 7.21 14.74
N PHE A 177 -29.66 6.78 13.48
CA PHE A 177 -29.29 5.39 13.20
C PHE A 177 -27.82 5.09 13.48
N TYR A 178 -26.90 5.95 13.05
CA TYR A 178 -25.47 5.71 13.19
C TYR A 178 -25.04 5.86 14.66
N PHE A 179 -25.56 6.87 15.36
CA PHE A 179 -25.41 6.97 16.81
C PHE A 179 -26.07 5.78 17.52
N GLY A 180 -27.25 5.34 17.10
CA GLY A 180 -27.91 4.15 17.65
C GLY A 180 -27.09 2.87 17.50
N ASN A 181 -26.35 2.72 16.40
CA ASN A 181 -25.40 1.61 16.23
C ASN A 181 -24.26 1.68 17.24
N PHE A 182 -23.72 2.86 17.48
CA PHE A 182 -22.70 3.09 18.51
C PHE A 182 -23.24 2.75 19.91
N VAL A 183 -24.42 3.26 20.28
CA VAL A 183 -25.10 2.92 21.55
C VAL A 183 -25.25 1.41 21.70
N ARG A 184 -25.69 0.73 20.63
CA ARG A 184 -25.84 -0.74 20.62
C ARG A 184 -24.51 -1.46 20.85
N LYS A 185 -23.36 -0.92 20.41
CA LYS A 185 -22.03 -1.49 20.68
C LYS A 185 -21.59 -1.24 22.12
N ILE A 186 -21.79 -0.03 22.66
CA ILE A 186 -21.55 0.25 24.08
C ILE A 186 -22.36 -0.69 24.97
N CYS A 187 -23.66 -0.85 24.68
CA CYS A 187 -24.53 -1.75 25.44
C CYS A 187 -24.05 -3.22 25.41
N GLN A 188 -23.34 -3.64 24.35
CA GLN A 188 -22.77 -5.00 24.27
C GLN A 188 -21.60 -5.18 25.24
N VAL A 189 -20.76 -4.16 25.45
CA VAL A 189 -19.69 -4.18 26.47
C VAL A 189 -20.27 -4.56 27.83
N TRP A 190 -21.47 -4.07 28.15
CA TRP A 190 -22.15 -4.30 29.43
C TRP A 190 -23.04 -5.55 29.46
N SER A 191 -23.09 -6.33 28.38
CA SER A 191 -24.04 -7.45 28.22
C SER A 191 -25.52 -7.03 28.36
N TYR A 192 -25.84 -5.77 28.09
CA TYR A 192 -27.20 -5.27 28.12
C TYR A 192 -27.95 -5.68 26.84
N HIS A 193 -29.24 -5.96 26.96
CA HIS A 193 -30.06 -6.37 25.82
C HIS A 193 -30.12 -5.24 24.78
N LYS A 194 -29.70 -5.54 23.55
CA LYS A 194 -29.48 -4.55 22.48
C LYS A 194 -30.74 -3.68 22.28
N PRO A 195 -30.62 -2.34 22.31
CA PRO A 195 -31.76 -1.48 22.00
C PRO A 195 -32.27 -1.79 20.58
N SER A 196 -33.60 -1.83 20.44
CA SER A 196 -34.24 -2.12 19.15
C SER A 196 -34.16 -0.90 18.23
N LEU A 197 -33.29 -0.98 17.21
CA LEU A 197 -33.12 0.09 16.20
C LEU A 197 -34.19 0.08 15.09
N LYS A 198 -35.33 -0.59 15.28
CA LYS A 198 -36.36 -0.76 14.23
C LYS A 198 -36.90 0.57 13.70
N ARG A 199 -37.06 1.57 14.57
CA ARG A 199 -37.55 2.91 14.18
C ARG A 199 -36.49 3.66 13.36
N GLN A 200 -35.25 3.62 13.82
CA GLN A 200 -34.10 4.23 13.16
C GLN A 200 -33.83 3.66 11.77
N VAL A 201 -33.91 2.33 11.62
CA VAL A 201 -33.81 1.67 10.31
C VAL A 201 -34.90 2.14 9.35
N ARG A 202 -36.13 2.37 9.85
CA ARG A 202 -37.23 2.86 9.03
C ARG A 202 -36.98 4.29 8.55
N PHE A 203 -36.47 5.16 9.43
CA PHE A 203 -36.09 6.52 9.07
C PHE A 203 -34.99 6.54 8.00
N LEU A 204 -33.92 5.76 8.21
CA LEU A 204 -32.79 5.69 7.28
C LEU A 204 -33.21 5.25 5.87
N ARG A 205 -34.16 4.31 5.77
CA ARG A 205 -34.74 3.87 4.48
C ARG A 205 -35.52 4.97 3.75
N GLY A 206 -35.93 6.04 4.42
CA GLY A 206 -36.53 7.21 3.80
C GLY A 206 -35.50 8.23 3.30
N GLU A 207 -34.31 8.24 3.89
CA GLU A 207 -33.28 9.24 3.61
C GLU A 207 -32.29 8.78 2.53
N LEU A 208 -31.80 7.53 2.64
CA LEU A 208 -30.78 6.93 1.79
C LEU A 208 -31.38 6.24 0.56
N TYR A 209 -30.54 5.92 -0.42
CA TYR A 209 -30.94 5.42 -1.74
C TYR A 209 -30.85 3.89 -1.83
N GLY A 210 -31.80 3.27 -2.52
CA GLY A 210 -31.83 1.81 -2.74
C GLY A 210 -31.38 1.39 -4.15
N SER A 211 -31.45 2.29 -5.12
CA SER A 211 -31.06 2.04 -6.51
C SER A 211 -30.84 3.35 -7.27
N ILE A 212 -30.35 3.25 -8.50
CA ILE A 212 -30.23 4.38 -9.43
C ILE A 212 -31.37 4.33 -10.45
N ASP A 213 -31.89 5.50 -10.77
CA ASP A 213 -32.80 5.74 -11.89
C ASP A 213 -32.05 6.61 -12.90
N LEU A 214 -31.71 6.07 -14.06
CA LEU A 214 -30.88 6.73 -15.05
C LEU A 214 -31.76 7.23 -16.19
N ASN A 215 -31.94 8.54 -16.30
CA ASN A 215 -32.63 9.20 -17.39
C ASN A 215 -31.61 9.49 -18.51
N SER A 216 -31.92 9.04 -19.72
CA SER A 216 -30.96 9.02 -20.82
C SER A 216 -31.68 9.34 -22.14
N GLU A 217 -32.23 10.55 -22.24
CA GLU A 217 -32.95 10.98 -23.45
C GLU A 217 -31.95 11.40 -24.55
N ASN A 218 -32.24 11.02 -25.80
CA ASN A 218 -31.51 11.47 -27.01
C ASN A 218 -30.01 11.10 -27.09
N LEU A 219 -29.61 9.94 -26.55
CA LEU A 219 -28.22 9.47 -26.65
C LEU A 219 -27.97 8.61 -27.88
N LEU A 220 -26.80 8.79 -28.51
CA LEU A 220 -26.27 7.94 -29.58
C LEU A 220 -25.58 6.66 -29.03
N LEU A 221 -26.08 6.12 -27.92
CA LEU A 221 -25.52 4.94 -27.27
C LEU A 221 -26.47 3.75 -27.41
N SER A 222 -25.92 2.55 -27.54
CA SER A 222 -26.72 1.33 -27.58
C SER A 222 -27.39 1.08 -26.22
N ARG A 223 -28.52 0.37 -26.24
CA ARG A 223 -29.24 -0.02 -25.02
C ARG A 223 -28.37 -0.85 -24.08
N ASP A 224 -27.59 -1.78 -24.63
CA ASP A 224 -26.71 -2.64 -23.84
C ASP A 224 -25.62 -1.84 -23.11
N GLN A 225 -25.05 -0.82 -23.76
CA GLN A 225 -24.10 0.10 -23.15
C GLN A 225 -24.72 0.87 -21.96
N LEU A 226 -25.95 1.36 -22.12
CA LEU A 226 -26.67 2.06 -21.05
C LEU A 226 -27.01 1.14 -19.88
N GLU A 227 -27.45 -0.09 -20.15
CA GLU A 227 -27.74 -1.09 -19.11
C GLU A 227 -26.46 -1.47 -18.33
N ARG A 228 -25.32 -1.63 -19.02
CA ARG A 228 -24.01 -1.84 -18.39
C ARG A 228 -23.60 -0.65 -17.51
N LEU A 229 -23.73 0.58 -18.02
CA LEU A 229 -23.43 1.79 -17.26
C LEU A 229 -24.29 1.90 -16.00
N GLN A 230 -25.62 1.72 -16.11
CA GLN A 230 -26.54 1.78 -14.97
C GLN A 230 -26.20 0.71 -13.92
N LYS A 231 -25.86 -0.50 -14.35
CA LYS A 231 -25.43 -1.58 -13.46
C LYS A 231 -24.15 -1.19 -12.69
N ASN A 232 -23.15 -0.67 -13.40
CA ASN A 232 -21.87 -0.26 -12.80
C ASN A 232 -22.06 0.90 -11.81
N LEU A 233 -22.84 1.93 -12.17
CA LEU A 233 -23.21 3.02 -11.28
C LEU A 233 -23.94 2.50 -10.02
N THR A 234 -24.89 1.58 -10.19
CA THR A 234 -25.65 0.99 -9.08
C THR A 234 -24.73 0.21 -8.12
N GLU A 235 -23.76 -0.52 -8.66
CA GLU A 235 -22.79 -1.25 -7.85
C GLU A 235 -21.89 -0.29 -7.05
N ARG A 236 -21.45 0.83 -7.65
CA ARG A 236 -20.71 1.87 -6.91
C ARG A 236 -21.57 2.55 -5.85
N LEU A 237 -22.85 2.82 -6.13
CA LEU A 237 -23.77 3.33 -5.11
C LEU A 237 -23.86 2.37 -3.92
N ARG A 238 -23.98 1.06 -4.15
CA ARG A 238 -24.04 0.04 -3.08
C ARG A 238 -22.84 0.04 -2.14
N GLN A 239 -21.67 0.40 -2.67
CA GLN A 239 -20.42 0.51 -1.91
C GLN A 239 -20.25 1.88 -1.24
N SER A 240 -21.14 2.83 -1.54
CA SER A 240 -21.11 4.18 -0.98
C SER A 240 -21.94 4.27 0.31
N PRO A 241 -21.68 5.27 1.17
CA PRO A 241 -22.48 5.50 2.37
C PRO A 241 -23.90 6.01 2.10
N TRP A 242 -24.20 6.37 0.86
CA TRP A 242 -25.53 6.81 0.44
C TRP A 242 -26.50 5.65 0.21
N PHE A 243 -26.04 4.40 0.27
CA PHE A 243 -26.87 3.24 0.01
C PHE A 243 -27.49 2.63 1.27
N GLN A 244 -28.76 2.26 1.15
CA GLN A 244 -29.47 1.46 2.14
C GLN A 244 -30.33 0.40 1.48
N ALA A 245 -30.04 -0.87 1.77
CA ALA A 245 -30.83 -1.99 1.29
C ALA A 245 -32.30 -1.88 1.74
N GLY A 246 -33.22 -2.06 0.79
CA GLY A 246 -34.66 -1.96 1.00
C GLY A 246 -35.21 -0.53 1.08
N SER A 247 -34.40 0.49 0.80
CA SER A 247 -34.91 1.84 0.54
C SER A 247 -35.75 1.86 -0.74
N LYS A 248 -36.85 2.62 -0.72
CA LYS A 248 -37.68 2.89 -1.91
C LYS A 248 -37.20 4.12 -2.69
N LYS A 249 -36.31 4.93 -2.11
CA LYS A 249 -35.79 6.15 -2.73
C LYS A 249 -34.78 5.77 -3.80
N LYS A 250 -34.96 6.28 -5.01
CA LYS A 250 -34.02 6.11 -6.11
C LYS A 250 -33.17 7.37 -6.27
N LEU A 251 -31.89 7.19 -6.61
CA LEU A 251 -31.03 8.30 -7.01
C LEU A 251 -31.29 8.56 -8.49
N SER A 252 -32.07 9.61 -8.77
CA SER A 252 -32.34 10.05 -10.14
C SER A 252 -31.13 10.79 -10.70
N LEU A 253 -30.60 10.28 -11.81
CA LEU A 253 -29.47 10.84 -12.54
C LEU A 253 -29.89 11.11 -13.97
N ASP A 254 -29.57 12.30 -14.47
CA ASP A 254 -29.70 12.66 -15.87
C ASP A 254 -28.34 12.48 -16.54
N PHE A 255 -28.30 11.62 -17.56
CA PHE A 255 -27.11 11.29 -18.33
C PHE A 255 -27.19 11.92 -19.72
N LEU A 256 -26.22 12.78 -20.03
CA LEU A 256 -26.10 13.48 -21.30
C LEU A 256 -24.70 13.23 -21.85
N GLY A 257 -24.59 13.08 -23.17
CA GLY A 257 -23.28 12.97 -23.78
C GLY A 257 -23.26 12.24 -25.11
N TYR A 258 -22.06 12.14 -25.66
CA TYR A 258 -21.81 11.36 -26.87
C TYR A 258 -20.40 10.77 -26.84
N VAL A 259 -20.26 9.72 -27.64
CA VAL A 259 -19.00 9.07 -27.97
C VAL A 259 -18.93 9.08 -29.50
N SER A 260 -17.81 9.49 -30.05
CA SER A 260 -17.53 9.50 -31.48
C SER A 260 -16.25 8.74 -31.74
N TYR A 261 -16.35 7.80 -32.66
CA TYR A 261 -15.25 6.98 -33.17
C TYR A 261 -15.17 7.18 -34.68
N ASP A 262 -13.98 7.49 -35.17
CA ASP A 262 -13.67 7.51 -36.59
C ASP A 262 -12.45 6.64 -36.83
N HIS A 263 -12.56 5.73 -37.80
CA HIS A 263 -11.48 4.85 -38.22
C HIS A 263 -11.26 5.00 -39.71
N SER A 264 -10.05 5.38 -40.08
CA SER A 264 -9.62 5.38 -41.47
C SER A 264 -8.37 4.51 -41.64
N SER A 265 -8.21 3.98 -42.84
CA SER A 265 -7.02 3.24 -43.22
C SER A 265 -6.59 3.62 -44.62
N HIS A 266 -5.30 3.78 -44.84
CA HIS A 266 -4.74 4.01 -46.16
C HIS A 266 -3.44 3.24 -46.33
N GLN A 267 -3.10 2.92 -47.57
CA GLN A 267 -1.84 2.27 -47.90
C GLN A 267 -0.73 3.30 -48.02
N ASP A 268 0.44 2.98 -47.47
CA ASP A 268 1.65 3.79 -47.59
C ASP A 268 2.89 2.90 -47.80
N LYS A 269 3.97 3.52 -48.30
CA LYS A 269 5.28 2.90 -48.47
C LYS A 269 6.18 3.27 -47.31
N LEU A 270 6.32 2.34 -46.37
CA LEU A 270 7.20 2.50 -45.22
C LEU A 270 8.62 2.02 -45.53
N LYS A 271 9.56 2.39 -44.66
CA LYS A 271 10.97 2.05 -44.75
C LYS A 271 11.38 1.23 -43.53
N HIS A 272 12.06 0.11 -43.75
CA HIS A 272 12.69 -0.71 -42.73
C HIS A 272 14.20 -0.54 -42.83
N ALA A 273 14.83 0.02 -41.80
CA ALA A 273 16.27 0.14 -41.73
C ALA A 273 16.88 -1.18 -41.27
N TYR A 274 17.87 -1.68 -42.00
CA TYR A 274 18.61 -2.89 -41.66
C TYR A 274 20.10 -2.70 -41.94
N THR A 275 20.93 -3.44 -41.21
CA THR A 275 22.39 -3.32 -41.33
C THR A 275 22.91 -4.47 -42.19
N VAL A 276 23.73 -4.15 -43.20
CA VAL A 276 24.47 -5.13 -43.98
C VAL A 276 25.96 -5.01 -43.73
N SER A 277 26.64 -6.15 -43.74
CA SER A 277 28.10 -6.21 -43.68
C SER A 277 28.65 -6.20 -45.10
N ILE A 278 29.37 -5.13 -45.48
CA ILE A 278 29.92 -4.98 -46.83
C ILE A 278 31.44 -5.17 -46.77
N PRO A 279 32.00 -6.11 -47.57
CA PRO A 279 33.44 -6.27 -47.68
C PRO A 279 34.05 -5.07 -48.41
N TYR A 280 35.18 -4.59 -47.93
CA TYR A 280 36.05 -3.65 -48.62
C TYR A 280 37.50 -4.11 -48.52
N GLN A 281 38.31 -3.78 -49.53
CA GLN A 281 39.74 -4.08 -49.52
C GLN A 281 40.51 -2.89 -48.97
N GLU A 282 41.33 -3.16 -47.95
CA GLU A 282 42.30 -2.21 -47.43
C GLU A 282 43.69 -2.72 -47.77
N SER A 283 44.51 -1.88 -48.42
CA SER A 283 45.89 -2.22 -48.76
C SER A 283 46.86 -1.44 -47.88
N HIS A 284 47.84 -2.12 -47.30
CA HIS A 284 48.96 -1.47 -46.61
C HIS A 284 50.29 -2.08 -47.03
N VAL A 285 51.33 -1.24 -47.05
CA VAL A 285 52.70 -1.67 -47.40
C VAL A 285 53.40 -2.15 -46.13
N GLN A 286 53.91 -3.38 -46.18
CA GLN A 286 54.68 -4.00 -45.10
C GLN A 286 56.11 -4.25 -45.58
N SER A 287 57.11 -3.82 -44.81
CA SER A 287 58.51 -4.19 -45.07
C SER A 287 58.71 -5.68 -44.80
N VAL A 288 59.34 -6.38 -45.73
CA VAL A 288 59.69 -7.80 -45.54
C VAL A 288 61.03 -7.83 -44.79
N PRO A 289 61.09 -8.34 -43.55
CA PRO A 289 62.35 -8.41 -42.84
C PRO A 289 63.31 -9.30 -43.62
N SER A 290 64.41 -8.71 -44.10
CA SER A 290 65.49 -9.40 -44.80
C SER A 290 66.09 -10.45 -43.87
N LYS A 291 65.61 -11.69 -44.00
CA LYS A 291 66.31 -12.88 -43.55
C LYS A 291 66.88 -13.55 -44.78
N ASN A 292 68.22 -13.54 -44.83
CA ASN A 292 69.05 -14.26 -45.79
C ASN A 292 68.48 -15.64 -46.11
N THR A 293 68.05 -15.84 -47.36
CA THR A 293 68.36 -17.03 -48.14
C THR A 293 67.98 -16.81 -49.61
N LEU A 294 68.98 -16.91 -50.48
CA LEU A 294 68.80 -17.10 -51.92
C LEU A 294 68.03 -18.40 -52.18
N SER A 295 66.93 -18.32 -52.90
CA SER A 295 66.72 -19.15 -54.09
C SER A 295 65.62 -18.52 -54.94
N ALA A 296 65.99 -18.20 -56.18
CA ALA A 296 65.06 -17.80 -57.22
C ALA A 296 64.26 -19.02 -57.65
N ALA A 297 62.93 -18.94 -57.60
CA ALA A 297 62.04 -19.72 -58.44
C ALA A 297 60.78 -18.89 -58.69
N VAL A 298 60.68 -18.47 -59.95
CA VAL A 298 59.52 -17.83 -60.57
C VAL A 298 58.31 -18.76 -60.41
N GLY A 299 57.43 -18.43 -59.46
CA GLY A 299 56.12 -19.03 -59.30
C GLY A 299 55.05 -18.05 -59.74
N ALA A 300 54.82 -17.93 -61.05
CA ALA A 300 53.63 -17.31 -61.59
C ALA A 300 52.43 -18.19 -61.22
N VAL A 301 51.70 -17.84 -60.16
CA VAL A 301 50.46 -18.55 -59.78
C VAL A 301 49.38 -17.53 -59.38
N GLN A 302 48.34 -17.50 -60.23
CA GLN A 302 46.95 -17.15 -59.93
C GLN A 302 46.64 -15.74 -59.43
N GLY A 303 46.81 -14.76 -60.33
CA GLY A 303 46.13 -13.47 -60.24
C GLY A 303 44.78 -13.44 -60.97
N VAL A 304 43.90 -14.43 -60.80
CA VAL A 304 42.51 -14.38 -61.33
C VAL A 304 41.58 -15.26 -60.49
N PHE A 305 41.25 -14.92 -59.24
CA PHE A 305 40.07 -15.52 -58.56
C PHE A 305 39.46 -14.68 -57.42
N ALA A 306 39.72 -13.37 -57.34
CA ALA A 306 39.12 -12.53 -56.27
C ALA A 306 37.90 -11.69 -56.70
N LEU A 307 37.52 -11.71 -58.00
CA LEU A 307 36.39 -10.90 -58.51
C LEU A 307 35.18 -11.73 -58.97
N LEU A 308 35.30 -13.06 -59.09
CA LEU A 308 34.19 -13.91 -59.56
C LEU A 308 33.27 -14.42 -58.44
N ASP A 309 33.72 -14.46 -57.19
CA ASP A 309 32.86 -14.83 -56.03
C ASP A 309 32.01 -13.66 -55.50
N LEU A 310 32.18 -12.44 -56.03
CA LEU A 310 31.43 -11.27 -55.55
C LEU A 310 29.98 -11.21 -56.08
N VAL A 311 29.64 -11.98 -57.12
CA VAL A 311 28.33 -11.87 -57.81
C VAL A 311 27.33 -12.97 -57.38
N GLY A 312 27.78 -14.04 -56.71
CA GLY A 312 26.93 -15.21 -56.39
C GLY A 312 26.26 -15.23 -55.01
N ALA A 313 26.77 -14.49 -54.01
CA ALA A 313 26.49 -14.76 -52.59
C ALA A 313 25.84 -13.59 -51.82
N ILE A 314 25.00 -12.78 -52.47
CA ILE A 314 24.24 -11.72 -51.78
C ILE A 314 22.92 -12.26 -51.19
N ALA A 315 22.54 -13.51 -51.47
CA ALA A 315 21.24 -14.09 -51.09
C ALA A 315 21.29 -15.28 -50.12
N GLY A 316 22.46 -15.74 -49.68
CA GLY A 316 22.59 -16.89 -48.77
C GLY A 316 23.64 -16.63 -47.71
N GLY A 317 23.28 -16.78 -46.43
CA GLY A 317 24.10 -16.44 -45.25
C GLY A 317 25.37 -17.28 -45.03
N GLU A 318 26.20 -17.44 -46.06
CA GLU A 318 27.57 -17.92 -45.88
C GLU A 318 28.42 -16.80 -45.27
N SER A 319 28.98 -17.05 -44.09
CA SER A 319 29.90 -16.14 -43.45
C SER A 319 31.14 -15.95 -44.33
N PHE A 320 31.27 -14.81 -45.00
CA PHE A 320 32.51 -14.48 -45.70
C PHE A 320 33.67 -14.45 -44.69
N GLN A 321 34.65 -15.33 -44.88
CA GLN A 321 35.87 -15.31 -44.09
C GLN A 321 36.76 -14.16 -44.59
N PRO A 322 37.38 -13.37 -43.69
CA PRO A 322 38.37 -12.38 -44.09
C PRO A 322 39.47 -13.04 -44.92
N SER A 323 39.69 -12.54 -46.13
CA SER A 323 40.79 -12.99 -46.99
C SER A 323 41.92 -11.97 -46.96
N THR A 324 43.16 -12.49 -46.92
CA THR A 324 44.37 -11.69 -47.01
C THR A 324 45.26 -12.26 -48.12
N TYR A 325 45.69 -11.41 -49.04
CA TYR A 325 46.71 -11.77 -50.03
C TYR A 325 47.76 -10.67 -50.13
N SER A 326 48.97 -10.99 -50.58
CA SER A 326 50.07 -10.03 -50.66
C SER A 326 50.81 -10.10 -51.99
N VAL A 327 51.17 -8.95 -52.53
CA VAL A 327 51.96 -8.81 -53.77
C VAL A 327 53.33 -8.22 -53.42
N ALA A 328 54.40 -8.83 -53.92
CA ALA A 328 55.76 -8.32 -53.72
C ALA A 328 56.02 -7.11 -54.63
N ASN A 329 56.56 -6.02 -54.07
CA ASN A 329 56.77 -4.76 -54.81
C ASN A 329 58.15 -4.66 -55.49
N GLY A 330 59.07 -5.60 -55.20
CA GLY A 330 60.42 -5.63 -55.78
C GLY A 330 61.46 -4.73 -55.11
N ASP A 331 61.06 -3.93 -54.12
CA ASP A 331 61.91 -2.98 -53.36
C ASP A 331 62.17 -3.43 -51.91
N GLY A 332 61.91 -4.70 -51.59
CA GLY A 332 61.97 -5.22 -50.22
C GLY A 332 60.69 -5.00 -49.40
N THR A 333 59.63 -4.46 -50.02
CA THR A 333 58.29 -4.37 -49.41
C THR A 333 57.27 -5.28 -50.10
N ARG A 334 56.17 -5.57 -49.41
CA ARG A 334 54.98 -6.23 -49.97
C ARG A 334 53.74 -5.39 -49.69
N THR A 335 52.85 -5.29 -50.66
CA THR A 335 51.51 -4.72 -50.47
C THR A 335 50.58 -5.83 -50.02
N VAL A 336 50.04 -5.73 -48.81
CA VAL A 336 49.07 -6.68 -48.24
C VAL A 336 47.67 -6.11 -48.44
N TYR A 337 46.80 -6.88 -49.09
CA TYR A 337 45.39 -6.59 -49.25
C TYR A 337 44.59 -7.41 -48.24
N GLU A 338 43.86 -6.74 -47.36
CA GLU A 338 42.98 -7.36 -46.37
C GLU A 338 41.52 -7.05 -46.72
N THR A 339 40.68 -8.09 -46.75
CA THR A 339 39.23 -7.90 -46.81
C THR A 339 38.71 -7.60 -45.42
N LYS A 340 38.31 -6.35 -45.19
CA LYS A 340 37.63 -5.93 -43.95
C LYS A 340 36.15 -5.72 -44.22
N PHE A 341 35.35 -5.72 -43.17
CA PHE A 341 33.92 -5.48 -43.26
C PHE A 341 33.57 -4.17 -42.60
N ARG A 342 32.72 -3.39 -43.25
CA ARG A 342 32.06 -2.24 -42.63
C ARG A 342 30.56 -2.51 -42.55
N GLN A 343 29.95 -2.00 -41.49
CA GLN A 343 28.49 -2.02 -41.35
C GLN A 343 27.91 -0.83 -42.13
N GLU A 344 26.99 -1.11 -43.04
CA GLU A 344 26.27 -0.09 -43.81
C GLU A 344 24.77 -0.23 -43.53
N ILE A 345 24.12 0.88 -43.19
CA ILE A 345 22.66 0.91 -43.00
C ILE A 345 22.01 1.01 -44.38
N ARG A 346 21.13 0.07 -44.69
CA ARG A 346 20.30 0.07 -45.89
C ARG A 346 18.82 0.18 -45.51
N GLU A 347 18.01 0.64 -46.45
CA GLU A 347 16.56 0.75 -46.30
C GLU A 347 15.87 -0.22 -47.25
N ALA A 348 14.99 -1.06 -46.71
CA ALA A 348 14.03 -1.82 -47.51
C ALA A 348 12.69 -1.09 -47.50
N ARG A 349 12.13 -0.83 -48.68
CA ARG A 349 10.78 -0.25 -48.80
C ARG A 349 9.76 -1.36 -48.82
N TYR A 350 8.67 -1.20 -48.07
CA TYR A 350 7.60 -2.18 -48.01
C TYR A 350 6.24 -1.48 -47.98
N LEU A 351 5.21 -2.18 -48.46
CA LEU A 351 3.84 -1.69 -48.45
C LEU A 351 3.21 -2.01 -47.10
N ALA A 352 2.58 -1.02 -46.47
CA ALA A 352 1.85 -1.19 -45.23
C ALA A 352 0.51 -0.46 -45.30
N THR A 353 -0.44 -0.90 -44.49
CA THR A 353 -1.68 -0.18 -44.23
C THR A 353 -1.50 0.56 -42.91
N ILE A 354 -1.67 1.88 -42.93
CA ILE A 354 -1.70 2.72 -41.72
C ILE A 354 -3.16 2.84 -41.29
N HIS A 355 -3.44 2.46 -40.05
CA HIS A 355 -4.74 2.60 -39.41
C HIS A 355 -4.70 3.80 -38.49
N GLU A 356 -5.61 4.75 -38.68
CA GLU A 356 -5.79 5.91 -37.82
C GLU A 356 -7.16 5.85 -37.15
N GLU A 357 -7.17 5.88 -35.82
CA GLU A 357 -8.39 5.94 -35.03
C GLU A 357 -8.46 7.27 -34.28
N SER A 358 -9.58 7.97 -34.37
CA SER A 358 -9.86 9.19 -33.62
C SER A 358 -11.07 8.98 -32.72
N PHE A 359 -10.90 9.30 -31.44
CA PHE A 359 -11.91 9.11 -30.42
C PHE A 359 -12.22 10.45 -29.72
N VAL A 360 -13.50 10.77 -29.55
CA VAL A 360 -13.98 11.96 -28.83
C VAL A 360 -15.16 11.57 -27.94
N SER A 361 -15.12 11.97 -26.68
CA SER A 361 -16.20 11.73 -25.72
C SER A 361 -16.44 12.96 -24.89
N ASP A 362 -17.72 13.26 -24.69
CA ASP A 362 -18.20 14.26 -23.74
C ASP A 362 -19.37 13.62 -23.00
N LEU A 363 -19.15 13.22 -21.75
CA LEU A 363 -20.10 12.51 -20.92
C LEU A 363 -20.36 13.31 -19.65
N GLU A 364 -21.62 13.49 -19.29
CA GLU A 364 -22.06 14.23 -18.11
C GLU A 364 -23.16 13.47 -17.38
N LEU A 365 -22.98 13.29 -16.06
CA LEU A 365 -24.01 12.83 -15.13
C LEU A 365 -24.37 13.97 -14.19
N THR A 366 -25.65 14.30 -14.11
CA THR A 366 -26.17 15.28 -13.15
C THR A 366 -27.28 14.69 -12.30
N GLY A 367 -27.47 15.23 -11.10
CA GLY A 367 -28.54 14.79 -10.21
C GLY A 367 -28.53 15.54 -8.88
N LYS A 368 -29.31 15.04 -7.92
CA LYS A 368 -29.33 15.56 -6.54
C LYS A 368 -29.01 14.46 -5.54
N ILE A 369 -28.10 14.76 -4.62
CA ILE A 369 -27.69 13.84 -3.56
C ILE A 369 -27.80 14.52 -2.20
N GLY A 370 -28.65 13.97 -1.33
CA GLY A 370 -29.04 14.66 -0.10
C GLY A 370 -29.64 16.03 -0.42
N ALA A 371 -29.04 17.10 0.13
CA ALA A 371 -29.41 18.49 -0.16
C ALA A 371 -28.57 19.14 -1.27
N GLY A 372 -27.51 18.47 -1.75
CA GLY A 372 -26.57 19.00 -2.73
C GLY A 372 -26.89 18.60 -4.17
N SER A 373 -26.26 19.30 -5.13
CA SER A 373 -26.19 18.86 -6.51
C SER A 373 -25.04 17.88 -6.71
N LEU A 374 -25.27 16.88 -7.54
CA LEU A 374 -24.25 15.95 -8.02
C LEU A 374 -23.97 16.28 -9.48
N LYS A 375 -22.70 16.52 -9.81
CA LYS A 375 -22.23 16.68 -11.18
C LYS A 375 -20.93 15.91 -11.37
N VAL A 376 -20.88 15.10 -12.43
CA VAL A 376 -19.73 14.29 -12.83
C VAL A 376 -19.55 14.47 -14.34
N GLU A 377 -18.36 14.89 -14.76
CA GLU A 377 -18.02 15.06 -16.18
C GLU A 377 -16.86 14.12 -16.54
N GLN A 378 -16.87 13.59 -17.76
CA GLN A 378 -15.78 12.84 -18.35
C GLN A 378 -15.61 13.24 -19.82
N LYS A 379 -14.56 14.02 -20.10
CA LYS A 379 -14.21 14.50 -21.44
C LYS A 379 -12.89 13.89 -21.88
N SER A 380 -12.82 13.40 -23.11
CA SER A 380 -11.61 12.79 -23.65
C SER A 380 -11.51 12.98 -25.15
N ARG A 381 -10.28 13.21 -25.64
CA ARG A 381 -9.92 13.13 -27.05
C ARG A 381 -8.65 12.30 -27.15
N PHE A 382 -8.67 11.27 -27.98
CA PHE A 382 -7.54 10.37 -28.16
C PHE A 382 -7.37 10.03 -29.64
N ARG A 383 -6.13 9.83 -30.07
CA ARG A 383 -5.80 9.37 -31.42
C ARG A 383 -4.84 8.19 -31.32
N ASN A 384 -5.12 7.14 -32.08
CA ASN A 384 -4.26 5.96 -32.19
C ASN A 384 -3.82 5.82 -33.65
N SER A 385 -2.54 5.48 -33.87
CA SER A 385 -2.02 5.16 -35.19
C SER A 385 -1.23 3.87 -35.10
N THR A 386 -1.61 2.89 -35.93
CA THR A 386 -0.96 1.57 -35.95
C THR A 386 -0.73 1.12 -37.38
N VAL A 387 0.22 0.22 -37.55
CA VAL A 387 0.64 -0.26 -38.87
C VAL A 387 0.29 -1.74 -38.99
N GLU A 388 -0.25 -2.11 -40.15
CA GLU A 388 -0.42 -3.50 -40.59
C GLU A 388 0.46 -3.74 -41.82
N HIS A 389 1.21 -4.84 -41.82
CA HIS A 389 1.82 -5.33 -43.05
C HIS A 389 2.02 -6.84 -43.04
N HIS A 390 1.99 -7.43 -44.24
CA HIS A 390 2.23 -8.86 -44.43
C HIS A 390 3.63 -9.18 -44.96
N ASN A 391 4.47 -8.16 -45.20
CA ASN A 391 5.84 -8.37 -45.68
C ASN A 391 6.64 -9.13 -44.62
N ASP A 392 7.21 -10.27 -45.02
CA ASP A 392 8.13 -11.08 -44.23
C ASP A 392 9.45 -11.15 -44.99
N MET A 393 10.48 -10.48 -44.45
CA MET A 393 11.84 -10.51 -44.97
C MET A 393 12.77 -10.83 -43.79
N PRO A 394 12.84 -12.12 -43.40
CA PRO A 394 13.58 -12.54 -42.20
C PRO A 394 15.07 -12.20 -42.28
N ASP A 395 15.65 -12.20 -43.47
CA ASP A 395 17.07 -11.86 -43.71
C ASP A 395 17.43 -10.42 -43.28
N ILE A 396 16.44 -9.52 -43.28
CA ILE A 396 16.60 -8.13 -42.82
C ILE A 396 15.85 -7.85 -41.51
N GLY A 397 15.31 -8.89 -40.86
CA GLY A 397 14.56 -8.80 -39.62
C GLY A 397 13.18 -8.14 -39.74
N LEU A 398 12.65 -7.96 -40.94
CA LEU A 398 11.30 -7.44 -41.15
C LEU A 398 10.30 -8.59 -41.01
N ARG A 399 9.38 -8.50 -40.05
CA ARG A 399 8.35 -9.52 -39.79
C ARG A 399 6.96 -8.93 -39.93
N PRO A 400 5.94 -9.71 -40.36
CA PRO A 400 4.57 -9.22 -40.46
C PRO A 400 4.08 -8.60 -39.14
N GLU A 401 3.43 -7.44 -39.24
CA GLU A 401 2.80 -6.75 -38.11
C GLU A 401 1.29 -6.73 -38.31
N ARG A 402 0.55 -7.05 -37.23
CA ARG A 402 -0.91 -6.93 -37.17
C ARG A 402 -1.30 -5.61 -36.53
N PRO A 403 -2.37 -4.95 -37.01
CA PRO A 403 -2.77 -3.67 -36.45
C PRO A 403 -3.30 -3.86 -35.03
N LYS A 404 -2.99 -2.89 -34.16
CA LYS A 404 -3.47 -2.86 -32.76
C LYS A 404 -4.61 -1.87 -32.64
N ILE A 405 -5.72 -2.20 -33.30
CA ILE A 405 -6.94 -1.41 -33.30
C ILE A 405 -7.59 -1.51 -31.91
N ILE A 406 -7.94 -0.36 -31.33
CA ILE A 406 -8.63 -0.33 -30.03
C ILE A 406 -10.11 -0.61 -30.23
N GLY A 407 -10.72 0.01 -31.24
CA GLY A 407 -12.15 -0.10 -31.52
C GLY A 407 -13.03 0.74 -30.60
N GLU A 408 -14.25 1.04 -31.08
CA GLU A 408 -15.22 1.88 -30.39
C GLU A 408 -15.66 1.31 -29.04
N GLU A 409 -15.98 0.02 -28.97
CA GLU A 409 -16.54 -0.63 -27.78
C GLU A 409 -15.56 -0.55 -26.60
N VAL A 410 -14.32 -1.01 -26.80
CA VAL A 410 -13.26 -1.00 -25.77
C VAL A 410 -12.99 0.41 -25.28
N TRP A 411 -12.92 1.38 -26.19
CA TRP A 411 -12.67 2.76 -25.82
C TRP A 411 -13.83 3.38 -25.03
N THR A 412 -15.07 3.15 -25.48
CA THR A 412 -16.31 3.60 -24.82
C THR A 412 -16.42 3.05 -23.41
N GLU A 413 -16.19 1.76 -23.23
CA GLU A 413 -16.20 1.12 -21.90
C GLU A 413 -15.15 1.73 -20.97
N SER A 414 -13.95 2.03 -21.48
CA SER A 414 -12.93 2.75 -20.71
C SER A 414 -13.39 4.16 -20.27
N GLN A 415 -14.18 4.88 -21.10
CA GLN A 415 -14.73 6.17 -20.69
C GLN A 415 -15.82 6.03 -19.64
N PHE A 416 -16.68 5.00 -19.74
CA PHE A 416 -17.67 4.69 -18.71
C PHE A 416 -17.04 4.30 -17.39
N ASP A 417 -15.97 3.49 -17.40
CA ASP A 417 -15.26 3.13 -16.18
C ASP A 417 -14.69 4.37 -15.48
N LYS A 418 -14.11 5.30 -16.23
CA LYS A 418 -13.65 6.60 -15.68
C LYS A 418 -14.79 7.42 -15.11
N LEU A 419 -15.91 7.53 -15.83
CA LEU A 419 -17.09 8.24 -15.37
C LEU A 419 -17.66 7.63 -14.07
N VAL A 420 -17.72 6.30 -13.98
CA VAL A 420 -18.19 5.55 -12.81
C VAL A 420 -17.25 5.74 -11.62
N LEU A 421 -15.93 5.74 -11.84
CA LEU A 421 -14.94 6.04 -10.79
C LEU A 421 -15.06 7.48 -10.30
N ASN A 422 -15.23 8.44 -11.21
CA ASN A 422 -15.45 9.85 -10.85
C ASN A 422 -16.77 10.00 -10.07
N PHE A 423 -17.83 9.30 -10.45
CA PHE A 423 -19.09 9.26 -9.73
C PHE A 423 -18.92 8.74 -8.30
N GLU A 424 -18.20 7.63 -8.11
CA GLU A 424 -17.88 7.11 -6.78
C GLU A 424 -17.13 8.15 -5.92
N GLY A 425 -16.13 8.81 -6.50
CA GLY A 425 -15.40 9.89 -5.84
C GLY A 425 -16.31 11.03 -5.39
N ARG A 426 -17.24 11.45 -6.25
CA ARG A 426 -18.20 12.53 -5.95
C ARG A 426 -19.25 12.12 -4.92
N LEU A 427 -19.66 10.84 -4.87
CA LEU A 427 -20.51 10.34 -3.79
C LEU A 427 -19.83 10.45 -2.42
N LYS A 428 -18.54 10.06 -2.34
CA LYS A 428 -17.74 10.16 -1.12
C LYS A 428 -17.54 11.61 -0.70
N GLU A 429 -17.12 12.46 -1.64
CA GLU A 429 -16.93 13.90 -1.40
C GLU A 429 -18.23 14.56 -0.90
N ALA A 430 -19.37 14.26 -1.51
CA ALA A 430 -20.66 14.81 -1.08
C ALA A 430 -21.04 14.36 0.33
N TRP A 431 -20.73 13.10 0.72
CA TRP A 431 -20.94 12.62 2.08
C TRP A 431 -20.04 13.36 3.08
N ASP A 432 -18.75 13.47 2.77
CA ASP A 432 -17.78 14.13 3.62
C ASP A 432 -18.09 15.62 3.79
N GLN A 433 -18.47 16.32 2.72
CA GLN A 433 -18.88 17.72 2.80
C GLN A 433 -20.11 17.89 3.71
N LEU A 434 -21.08 16.98 3.60
CA LEU A 434 -22.32 17.07 4.37
C LEU A 434 -22.12 16.74 5.86
N TYR A 435 -21.31 15.74 6.18
CA TYR A 435 -21.22 15.19 7.55
C TYR A 435 -19.88 15.44 8.25
N CYS A 436 -18.77 15.60 7.51
CA CYS A 436 -17.43 15.79 8.06
C CYS A 436 -16.90 17.24 7.95
N GLY A 437 -17.43 18.07 7.05
CA GLY A 437 -16.79 19.31 6.62
C GLY A 437 -16.86 20.52 7.55
N SER A 438 -17.54 20.46 8.70
CA SER A 438 -17.71 21.60 9.59
C SER A 438 -16.92 21.43 10.89
N GLU A 439 -15.71 21.99 10.95
CA GLU A 439 -14.95 22.11 12.20
C GLU A 439 -15.68 22.94 13.27
N GLU A 440 -16.62 23.80 12.85
CA GLU A 440 -17.39 24.70 13.70
C GLU A 440 -18.77 24.16 14.14
N ARG A 441 -19.15 22.91 13.82
CA ARG A 441 -20.41 22.37 14.35
C ARG A 441 -20.27 22.21 15.87
N ASN A 442 -21.03 23.01 16.61
CA ASN A 442 -21.13 22.91 18.07
C ASN A 442 -21.46 21.45 18.46
N SER A 443 -20.58 20.85 19.27
CA SER A 443 -20.66 19.45 19.73
C SER A 443 -21.86 19.13 20.63
N GLY A 444 -22.74 20.11 20.88
CA GLY A 444 -23.90 20.00 21.77
C GLY A 444 -25.25 19.79 21.08
N ASP A 445 -25.36 19.94 19.76
CA ASP A 445 -26.62 19.69 19.05
C ASP A 445 -26.83 18.20 18.75
N LEU A 446 -28.02 17.65 19.00
CA LEU A 446 -28.30 16.22 18.79
C LEU A 446 -28.20 15.81 17.32
N ASP A 447 -28.46 16.74 16.41
CA ASP A 447 -28.24 16.55 14.96
C ASP A 447 -26.74 16.56 14.61
N SER A 448 -25.89 17.19 15.43
CA SER A 448 -24.44 17.15 15.24
C SER A 448 -23.83 15.79 15.65
N VAL A 449 -24.42 15.08 16.61
CA VAL A 449 -23.97 13.74 17.02
C VAL A 449 -24.22 12.70 15.93
N GLU A 450 -25.40 12.68 15.31
CA GLU A 450 -25.67 11.74 14.21
C GLU A 450 -24.76 12.02 13.00
N ALA A 451 -24.56 13.29 12.65
CA ALA A 451 -23.63 13.68 11.60
C ALA A 451 -22.19 13.25 11.90
N MET A 452 -21.75 13.39 13.14
CA MET A 452 -20.44 12.92 13.60
C MET A 452 -20.28 11.41 13.38
N PHE A 453 -21.27 10.60 13.77
CA PHE A 453 -21.21 9.14 13.58
C PHE A 453 -21.35 8.72 12.11
N ARG A 454 -22.06 9.49 11.28
CA ARG A 454 -22.07 9.32 9.82
C ARG A 454 -20.70 9.55 9.20
N CYS A 455 -19.98 10.57 9.68
CA CYS A 455 -18.62 10.84 9.25
C CYS A 455 -17.67 9.70 9.66
N ILE A 456 -17.72 9.28 10.93
CA ILE A 456 -16.89 8.17 11.46
C ILE A 456 -17.09 6.88 10.67
N HIS A 457 -18.32 6.57 10.26
CA HIS A 457 -18.64 5.30 9.59
C HIS A 457 -17.90 5.11 8.25
N VAL A 458 -17.52 6.20 7.58
CA VAL A 458 -16.94 6.16 6.22
C VAL A 458 -15.43 6.36 6.23
N ARG A 459 -14.91 7.06 7.24
CA ARG A 459 -13.49 7.42 7.33
C ARG A 459 -12.65 6.29 7.88
N SER A 460 -11.71 5.79 7.09
CA SER A 460 -10.72 4.80 7.52
C SER A 460 -9.57 5.41 8.31
N ASP A 461 -9.30 6.70 8.15
CA ASP A 461 -8.24 7.46 8.81
C ASP A 461 -8.63 7.95 10.22
N GLY A 462 -9.87 7.66 10.64
CA GLY A 462 -10.44 8.09 11.90
C GLY A 462 -11.21 9.41 11.78
N PRO A 463 -11.90 9.82 12.86
CA PRO A 463 -12.65 11.06 12.87
C PRO A 463 -11.73 12.30 12.85
N PRO A 464 -12.26 13.46 12.43
CA PRO A 464 -11.69 14.76 12.75
C PRO A 464 -11.37 14.90 14.25
N LEU A 465 -10.24 15.55 14.59
CA LEU A 465 -9.82 15.79 15.98
C LEU A 465 -10.88 16.53 16.81
N ALA A 466 -11.73 17.33 16.18
CA ALA A 466 -12.86 18.00 16.84
C ALA A 466 -13.80 17.00 17.54
N PHE A 467 -13.90 15.76 17.04
CA PHE A 467 -14.78 14.75 17.63
C PHE A 467 -14.18 14.12 18.89
N ASP A 468 -12.85 14.09 19.04
CA ASP A 468 -12.20 13.57 20.26
C ASP A 468 -12.66 14.33 21.50
N LYS A 469 -12.92 15.64 21.37
CA LYS A 469 -13.50 16.45 22.46
C LYS A 469 -14.84 15.86 22.92
N TRP A 470 -15.73 15.52 21.99
CA TRP A 470 -17.02 14.90 22.32
C TRP A 470 -16.84 13.57 23.05
N PHE A 471 -15.91 12.71 22.58
CA PHE A 471 -15.63 11.44 23.27
C PHE A 471 -15.04 11.67 24.67
N HIS A 472 -14.16 12.64 24.85
CA HIS A 472 -13.61 12.97 26.17
C HIS A 472 -14.69 13.50 27.13
N GLU A 473 -15.59 14.33 26.64
CA GLU A 473 -16.67 14.91 27.44
C GLU A 473 -17.71 13.85 27.83
N ASN A 474 -18.16 13.03 26.87
CA ASN A 474 -19.28 12.09 27.04
C ASN A 474 -18.87 10.69 27.51
N MET A 475 -17.68 10.21 27.11
CA MET A 475 -17.18 8.86 27.43
C MET A 475 -16.02 8.88 28.42
N GLY A 476 -15.34 10.03 28.58
CA GLY A 476 -14.12 10.12 29.37
C GLY A 476 -12.89 9.55 28.69
N LEU A 477 -12.97 9.26 27.39
CA LEU A 477 -11.95 8.59 26.59
C LEU A 477 -11.77 9.34 25.29
N SER A 478 -10.59 9.25 24.67
CA SER A 478 -10.44 9.63 23.26
C SER A 478 -11.24 8.68 22.35
N PHE A 479 -11.43 9.04 21.09
CA PHE A 479 -12.02 8.15 20.09
C PHE A 479 -11.25 6.82 20.00
N LYS A 480 -9.91 6.90 19.94
CA LYS A 480 -9.05 5.73 19.83
C LYS A 480 -9.22 4.79 21.02
N GLU A 481 -9.24 5.32 22.24
CA GLU A 481 -9.46 4.51 23.44
C GLU A 481 -10.88 3.94 23.49
N THR A 482 -11.88 4.72 23.06
CA THR A 482 -13.28 4.24 22.96
C THR A 482 -13.38 3.06 21.99
N HIS A 483 -12.73 3.15 20.84
CA HIS A 483 -12.67 2.08 19.84
C HIS A 483 -11.94 0.83 20.38
N GLN A 484 -10.94 0.98 21.26
CA GLN A 484 -10.29 -0.18 21.90
C GLN A 484 -11.24 -0.96 22.81
N VAL A 485 -12.16 -0.27 23.51
CA VAL A 485 -13.13 -0.92 24.40
C VAL A 485 -14.34 -1.45 23.64
N VAL A 486 -14.87 -0.66 22.70
CA VAL A 486 -16.16 -0.92 22.04
C VAL A 486 -16.00 -1.74 20.75
N GLY A 487 -14.79 -1.81 20.18
CA GLY A 487 -14.50 -2.43 18.89
C GLY A 487 -14.69 -1.47 17.71
N SER A 488 -14.73 -2.02 16.49
CA SER A 488 -14.97 -1.23 15.27
C SER A 488 -16.28 -0.46 15.39
N LEU A 489 -16.30 0.83 15.04
CA LEU A 489 -17.45 1.73 15.17
C LEU A 489 -18.27 1.85 13.88
#